data_AF-A0A7K2XGN8-F1
#
_entry.id   AF-A0A7K2XGN8-F1
#
_cell.length_a   1.000
_cell.length_b   1.000
_cell.length_c   1.000
_cell.angle_alpha   90.00
_cell.angle_beta   90.00
_cell.angle_gamma   90.00
#
_symmetry.space_group_name_H-M   'P 1'
#
loop_
_entity.id
_entity.type
_entity.pdbx_description
1 polymer ?
#
loop_
_entity_poly.entity_id
_entity_poly.type
_entity_poly.pdbx_seq_one_letter_code
_entity_poly.pdbx_strand_id
1 'polypeptide(L)'
;PPAVLDRAADRALALSAAFPAGDPWPAGVRNLLAHVLMERGRWTEALEEFGRIGPCATSFPWGSARDAAPEDPPPGSRPRPGREDPLLRFLTARDRTRCEVARRTPLWTPGRGRAGRGGPVGH
;
A
#
# COMPACT_ATOMS: atom_id res chain seq x y z
N PRO A 1 0.27 -19.79 -12.44
CA PRO A 1 0.76 -18.88 -13.50
C PRO A 1 0.47 -17.40 -13.15
N PRO A 2 1.44 -16.48 -13.33
CA PRO A 2 1.34 -15.06 -12.92
C PRO A 2 0.11 -14.32 -13.50
N ALA A 3 -0.29 -14.64 -14.73
CA ALA A 3 -1.48 -14.05 -15.36
C ALA A 3 -2.82 -14.35 -14.64
N VAL A 4 -2.90 -15.45 -13.89
CA VAL A 4 -4.09 -15.76 -13.08
C VAL A 4 -4.17 -14.84 -11.86
N LEU A 5 -3.03 -14.55 -11.23
CA LEU A 5 -2.94 -13.64 -10.10
C LEU A 5 -3.22 -12.20 -10.54
N ASP A 6 -2.74 -11.79 -11.71
CA ASP A 6 -2.99 -10.44 -12.22
C ASP A 6 -4.50 -10.24 -12.51
N ARG A 7 -5.16 -11.21 -13.13
CA ARG A 7 -6.64 -11.19 -13.31
C ARG A 7 -7.41 -11.25 -11.99
N ALA A 8 -6.89 -11.93 -10.98
CA ALA A 8 -7.51 -11.97 -9.66
C ALA A 8 -7.38 -10.61 -8.96
N ALA A 9 -6.22 -9.96 -9.08
CA ALA A 9 -5.99 -8.60 -8.59
C ALA A 9 -6.91 -7.59 -9.28
N ASP A 10 -7.13 -7.70 -10.59
CA ASP A 10 -8.04 -6.81 -11.32
C ASP A 10 -9.50 -6.95 -10.83
N ARG A 11 -9.95 -8.20 -10.58
CA ARG A 11 -11.28 -8.42 -9.99
C ARG A 11 -11.39 -7.90 -8.56
N ALA A 12 -10.34 -8.07 -7.76
CA ALA A 12 -10.29 -7.57 -6.39
C ALA A 12 -10.26 -6.03 -6.35
N LEU A 13 -9.61 -5.37 -7.30
CA LEU A 13 -9.66 -3.91 -7.48
C LEU A 13 -11.09 -3.44 -7.79
N ALA A 14 -11.77 -4.09 -8.75
CA ALA A 14 -13.15 -3.78 -9.07
C ALA A 14 -14.09 -3.97 -7.87
N LEU A 15 -13.88 -5.04 -7.09
CA LEU A 15 -14.60 -5.27 -5.84
C LEU A 15 -14.31 -4.18 -4.80
N SER A 16 -13.03 -3.85 -4.56
CA SER A 16 -12.63 -2.84 -3.58
C SER A 16 -13.25 -1.47 -3.88
N ALA A 17 -13.30 -1.10 -5.16
CA ALA A 17 -13.87 0.16 -5.64
C ALA A 17 -15.39 0.26 -5.45
N ALA A 18 -16.10 -0.87 -5.29
CA ALA A 18 -17.54 -0.89 -5.04
C ALA A 18 -17.92 -0.45 -3.61
N PHE A 19 -16.94 -0.35 -2.69
CA PHE A 19 -17.17 0.02 -1.29
C PHE A 19 -16.53 1.37 -0.96
N PRO A 20 -17.10 2.15 -0.02
CA PRO A 20 -16.47 3.38 0.48
C PRO A 20 -15.08 3.13 1.07
N ALA A 21 -14.20 4.14 1.03
CA ALA A 21 -12.93 4.10 1.74
C ALA A 21 -13.16 4.03 3.26
N GLY A 22 -12.37 3.22 3.97
CA GLY A 22 -12.52 2.98 5.40
C GLY A 22 -13.70 2.08 5.78
N ASP A 23 -14.47 1.56 4.80
CA ASP A 23 -15.49 0.54 5.06
C ASP A 23 -14.83 -0.71 5.67
N PRO A 24 -15.26 -1.17 6.86
CA PRO A 24 -14.73 -2.37 7.51
C PRO A 24 -15.02 -3.67 6.75
N TRP A 25 -16.12 -3.74 6.01
CA TRP A 25 -16.56 -4.97 5.34
C TRP A 25 -15.55 -5.50 4.30
N PRO A 26 -15.03 -4.68 3.36
CA PRO A 26 -13.99 -5.11 2.43
C PRO A 26 -12.57 -5.06 3.03
N ALA A 27 -12.38 -4.65 4.29
CA ALA A 27 -11.05 -4.32 4.81
C ALA A 27 -10.02 -5.46 4.74
N GLY A 28 -10.45 -6.69 5.03
CA GLY A 28 -9.58 -7.87 4.90
C GLY A 28 -9.13 -8.11 3.45
N VAL A 29 -10.05 -7.94 2.50
CA VAL A 29 -9.75 -8.05 1.06
C VAL A 29 -8.80 -6.95 0.62
N ARG A 30 -8.99 -5.71 1.09
CA ARG A 30 -8.10 -4.57 0.80
C ARG A 30 -6.68 -4.78 1.33
N ASN A 31 -6.55 -5.34 2.53
CA ASN A 31 -5.24 -5.68 3.12
C ASN A 31 -4.48 -6.71 2.28
N LEU A 32 -5.16 -7.78 1.85
CA LEU A 32 -4.57 -8.78 0.98
C LEU A 32 -4.25 -8.21 -0.41
N LEU A 33 -5.16 -7.43 -0.98
CA LEU A 33 -5.00 -6.81 -2.30
C LEU A 33 -3.80 -5.86 -2.33
N ALA A 34 -3.65 -4.99 -1.34
CA ALA A 34 -2.50 -4.09 -1.21
C ALA A 34 -1.18 -4.87 -1.17
N HIS A 35 -1.13 -5.98 -0.42
CA HIS A 35 0.04 -6.85 -0.38
C HIS A 35 0.33 -7.52 -1.73
N VAL A 36 -0.69 -8.06 -2.41
CA VAL A 36 -0.52 -8.69 -3.73
C VAL A 36 -0.04 -7.66 -4.76
N LEU A 37 -0.63 -6.48 -4.82
CA LEU A 37 -0.21 -5.42 -5.76
C LEU A 37 1.24 -4.99 -5.53
N MET A 38 1.64 -4.89 -4.25
CA MET A 38 3.01 -4.61 -3.85
C MET A 38 3.98 -5.70 -4.36
N GLU A 39 3.71 -6.98 -4.12
CA GLU A 39 4.56 -8.10 -4.57
C GLU A 39 4.61 -8.23 -6.11
N ARG A 40 3.56 -7.78 -6.81
CA ARG A 40 3.51 -7.74 -8.28
C ARG A 40 4.18 -6.50 -8.88
N GLY A 41 4.64 -5.55 -8.06
CA GLY A 41 5.26 -4.30 -8.50
C GLY A 41 4.29 -3.28 -9.09
N ARG A 42 2.98 -3.45 -8.83
CA ARG A 42 1.88 -2.55 -9.22
C ARG A 42 1.72 -1.41 -8.20
N TRP A 43 2.80 -0.66 -7.99
CA TRP A 43 2.94 0.22 -6.81
C TRP A 43 1.91 1.35 -6.71
N THR A 44 1.49 1.94 -7.83
CA THR A 44 0.49 3.02 -7.83
C THR A 44 -0.85 2.52 -7.30
N GLU A 45 -1.32 1.38 -7.83
CA GLU A 45 -2.57 0.75 -7.41
C GLU A 45 -2.46 0.26 -5.95
N ALA A 46 -1.29 -0.27 -5.56
CA ALA A 46 -1.03 -0.64 -4.17
C ALA A 46 -1.15 0.57 -3.23
N LEU A 47 -0.59 1.73 -3.62
CA LEU A 47 -0.63 2.96 -2.83
C LEU A 47 -2.07 3.49 -2.66
N GLU A 48 -2.89 3.38 -3.70
CA GLU A 48 -4.31 3.74 -3.61
C GLU A 48 -5.07 2.84 -2.64
N GLU A 49 -4.86 1.53 -2.71
CA GLU A 49 -5.47 0.58 -1.75
C GLU A 49 -5.00 0.84 -0.31
N PHE A 50 -3.71 1.15 -0.10
CA PHE A 50 -3.21 1.61 1.19
C PHE A 50 -3.92 2.87 1.71
N GLY A 51 -4.40 3.75 0.82
CA GLY A 51 -5.23 4.89 1.17
C GLY A 51 -6.67 4.52 1.54
N ARG A 52 -7.24 3.50 0.89
CA ARG A 52 -8.63 3.03 1.08
C ARG A 52 -8.83 2.21 2.37
N ILE A 53 -7.79 1.56 2.89
CA ILE A 53 -7.87 0.70 4.10
C ILE A 53 -8.23 1.50 5.36
N GLY A 54 -7.80 2.76 5.46
CA GLY A 54 -8.17 3.63 6.58
C GLY A 54 -7.83 3.03 7.96
N PRO A 55 -8.74 3.08 8.96
CA PRO A 55 -8.52 2.54 10.30
C PRO A 55 -8.36 1.01 10.39
N CYS A 56 -8.67 0.27 9.32
CA CYS A 56 -8.71 -1.20 9.36
C CYS A 56 -7.35 -1.88 9.07
N ALA A 57 -6.25 -1.15 9.30
CA ALA A 57 -4.87 -1.54 9.02
C ALA A 57 -4.25 -2.51 10.06
N THR A 58 -5.04 -3.45 10.58
CA THR A 58 -4.60 -4.35 11.68
C THR A 58 -4.81 -5.83 11.38
N SER A 59 -5.42 -6.16 10.24
CA SER A 59 -5.67 -7.55 9.85
C SER A 59 -4.53 -8.13 9.00
N PHE A 60 -4.56 -9.44 8.79
CA PHE A 60 -3.68 -10.14 7.85
C PHE A 60 -3.56 -9.39 6.51
N PRO A 61 -2.35 -9.26 5.90
CA PRO A 61 -1.08 -9.88 6.31
C PRO A 61 -0.27 -9.07 7.33
N TRP A 62 -0.80 -7.95 7.81
CA TRP A 62 -0.09 -7.06 8.72
C TRP A 62 -0.11 -7.60 10.15
N GLY A 63 -1.23 -8.21 10.55
CA GLY A 63 -1.34 -9.10 11.72
C GLY A 63 -0.59 -10.42 11.50
N SER A 64 -0.02 -10.97 12.55
CA SER A 64 0.60 -12.30 12.46
C SER A 64 -0.52 -13.34 12.33
N ALA A 65 -0.38 -14.35 11.46
CA ALA A 65 -1.36 -15.44 11.32
C ALA A 65 -1.66 -16.17 12.66
N ARG A 66 -0.82 -15.94 13.68
CA ARG A 66 -0.95 -16.46 15.05
C ARG A 66 -1.91 -15.68 15.94
N ASP A 67 -2.48 -14.57 15.48
CA ASP A 67 -3.47 -13.77 16.22
C ASP A 67 -4.85 -14.48 16.37
N ALA A 68 -5.00 -15.69 15.83
CA ALA A 68 -6.20 -16.54 15.93
C ALA A 68 -6.07 -17.70 16.94
N ALA A 69 -5.22 -17.57 17.97
CA ALA A 69 -5.13 -18.58 19.03
C ALA A 69 -5.73 -18.04 20.35
N PRO A 70 -6.88 -18.55 20.80
CA PRO A 70 -7.32 -18.38 22.17
C PRO A 70 -6.73 -19.52 23.01
N GLU A 71 -5.57 -19.31 23.63
CA GLU A 71 -5.10 -20.12 24.75
C GLU A 71 -4.28 -19.20 25.65
N ASP A 72 -4.70 -19.07 26.91
CA ASP A 72 -3.94 -18.36 27.93
C ASP A 72 -2.54 -18.98 28.05
N PRO A 73 -1.46 -18.19 27.96
CA PRO A 73 -0.13 -18.75 28.12
C PRO A 73 0.05 -19.27 29.56
N PRO A 74 0.71 -20.43 29.75
CA PRO A 74 0.92 -20.98 31.09
C PRO A 74 1.71 -19.98 31.97
N PRO A 75 1.36 -19.90 33.27
CA PRO A 75 2.00 -18.97 34.20
C PRO A 75 3.49 -19.27 34.31
N GLY A 76 4.32 -18.22 34.23
CA GLY A 76 5.79 -18.31 34.25
C GLY A 76 6.47 -18.17 32.90
N SER A 77 5.72 -18.05 31.81
CA SER A 77 6.26 -17.72 30.50
C SER A 77 6.85 -16.30 30.49
N ARG A 78 8.14 -16.15 30.14
CA ARG A 78 8.71 -14.82 29.85
C ARG A 78 7.90 -14.16 28.72
N PRO A 79 7.66 -12.83 28.75
CA PRO A 79 7.08 -12.13 27.60
C PRO A 79 7.91 -12.47 26.37
N ARG A 80 7.28 -13.04 25.34
CA ARG A 80 7.99 -13.46 24.13
C ARG A 80 8.38 -12.20 23.36
N PRO A 81 9.67 -11.84 23.22
CA PRO A 81 10.05 -10.74 22.36
C PRO A 81 9.84 -11.20 20.91
N GLY A 82 9.03 -10.47 20.15
CA GLY A 82 8.69 -10.85 18.76
C GLY A 82 7.23 -10.65 18.36
N ARG A 83 6.42 -9.97 19.17
CA ARG A 83 5.13 -9.45 18.71
C ARG A 83 5.39 -8.19 17.89
N GLU A 84 5.56 -8.33 16.59
CA GLU A 84 5.68 -7.18 15.70
C GLU A 84 4.32 -6.48 15.58
N ASP A 85 4.29 -5.17 15.81
CA ASP A 85 3.09 -4.34 15.75
C ASP A 85 2.52 -4.37 14.31
N PRO A 86 1.27 -4.85 14.11
CA PRO A 86 0.66 -4.94 12.79
C PRO A 86 0.54 -3.58 12.11
N LEU A 87 0.32 -2.51 12.88
CA LEU A 87 0.25 -1.17 12.33
C LEU A 87 1.64 -0.71 11.84
N LEU A 88 2.70 -1.01 12.59
CA LEU A 88 4.07 -0.71 12.18
C LEU A 88 4.42 -1.43 10.86
N ARG A 89 4.04 -2.71 10.71
CA ARG A 89 4.23 -3.48 9.47
C ARG A 89 3.48 -2.85 8.30
N PHE A 90 2.21 -2.50 8.50
CA PHE A 90 1.42 -1.81 7.48
C PHE A 90 2.06 -0.49 7.04
N LEU A 91 2.48 0.34 8.01
CA LEU A 91 3.10 1.64 7.72
C LEU A 91 4.44 1.48 6.98
N THR A 92 5.23 0.47 7.34
CA THR A 92 6.49 0.14 6.65
C THR A 92 6.25 -0.29 5.20
N ALA A 93 5.25 -1.15 4.96
CA ALA A 93 4.88 -1.59 3.61
C ALA A 93 4.34 -0.42 2.75
N ARG A 94 3.53 0.45 3.35
CA ARG A 94 3.03 1.68 2.71
C ARG A 94 4.16 2.63 2.35
N ASP A 95 5.14 2.81 3.25
CA ASP A 95 6.29 3.69 3.02
C ASP A 95 7.20 3.16 1.90
N ARG A 96 7.50 1.86 1.89
CA ARG A 96 8.19 1.20 0.79
C ARG A 96 7.48 1.45 -0.55
N THR A 97 6.17 1.27 -0.57
CA THR A 97 5.34 1.48 -1.77
C THR A 97 5.42 2.93 -2.25
N ARG A 98 5.34 3.90 -1.33
CA ARG A 98 5.51 5.33 -1.64
C ARG A 98 6.88 5.63 -2.24
N CYS A 99 7.94 5.08 -1.65
CA CYS A 99 9.29 5.24 -2.16
C CYS A 99 9.42 4.68 -3.59
N GLU A 100 8.84 3.51 -3.87
CA GLU A 100 8.87 2.92 -5.22
C GLU A 100 8.04 3.71 -6.24
N VAL A 101 6.87 4.24 -5.85
CA VAL A 101 6.11 5.17 -6.69
C VAL A 101 6.94 6.42 -6.99
N ALA A 102 7.56 7.02 -5.98
CA ALA A 102 8.39 8.22 -6.14
C ALA A 102 9.63 7.96 -7.01
N ARG A 103 10.28 6.81 -6.87
CA ARG A 103 11.42 6.39 -7.72
C ARG A 103 11.04 6.24 -9.19
N ARG A 104 9.81 5.81 -9.46
CA ARG A 104 9.31 5.54 -10.82
C ARG A 104 8.59 6.72 -11.44
N THR A 105 8.13 7.64 -10.62
CA THR A 105 7.56 8.91 -11.08
C THR A 105 8.73 9.84 -11.38
N PRO A 106 8.92 10.28 -12.63
CA PRO A 106 9.96 11.26 -12.91
C PRO A 106 9.62 12.54 -12.14
N LEU A 107 10.44 12.87 -11.14
CA LEU A 107 10.25 14.05 -10.28
C LEU A 107 10.48 15.38 -11.02
N TRP A 108 10.72 15.35 -12.34
CA TRP A 108 11.12 16.52 -13.08
C TRP A 108 10.90 16.36 -14.59
N THR A 109 10.14 17.29 -15.21
CA THR A 109 10.14 17.51 -16.67
C THR A 109 10.62 18.94 -16.94
N PRO A 110 11.90 19.19 -17.24
CA PRO A 110 12.40 20.50 -17.65
C PRO A 110 12.15 20.72 -19.14
N GLY A 111 10.89 20.95 -19.52
CA GLY A 111 10.51 20.65 -20.91
C GLY A 111 9.54 21.58 -21.59
N ARG A 112 9.34 22.82 -21.11
CA ARG A 112 8.82 23.88 -21.97
C ARG A 112 9.64 25.14 -21.76
N GLY A 113 10.71 25.23 -22.54
CA GLY A 113 11.38 26.49 -22.81
C GLY A 113 10.35 27.50 -23.31
N ARG A 114 10.16 28.57 -22.55
CA ARG A 114 9.68 29.82 -23.13
C ARG A 114 10.88 30.52 -23.74
N ALA A 115 11.20 30.12 -24.95
CA ALA A 115 12.07 30.87 -25.83
C ALA A 115 11.55 32.30 -25.98
N GLY A 116 12.48 33.25 -25.99
CA GLY A 116 12.39 34.48 -26.78
C GLY A 116 11.35 35.51 -26.34
N ARG A 117 11.71 36.37 -25.39
CA ARG A 117 11.35 37.79 -25.47
C ARG A 117 12.69 38.54 -25.38
N GLY A 118 13.40 38.69 -26.49
CA GLY A 118 13.08 39.71 -27.48
C GLY A 118 13.43 41.06 -26.88
N GLY A 119 14.73 41.37 -26.83
CA GLY A 119 15.19 42.70 -26.42
C GLY A 119 14.91 43.73 -27.52
N PRO A 120 14.74 45.01 -27.17
CA PRO A 120 14.94 46.10 -28.11
C PRO A 120 16.30 46.76 -27.88
N VAL A 121 17.03 46.85 -28.99
CA VAL A 121 18.18 47.72 -29.28
C VAL A 121 17.68 49.15 -29.57
N GLY A 122 18.44 50.18 -29.16
CA GLY A 122 18.32 51.59 -29.61
C GLY A 122 17.28 52.42 -28.84
N HIS A 123 17.53 53.69 -28.45
CA HIS A 123 18.41 54.74 -28.98
C HIS A 123 19.20 55.45 -27.89
#